data_AF-A0A947CY17-F1
#
_entry.id   AF-A0A947CY17-F1
#
_cell.length_a   1.000
_cell.length_b   1.000
_cell.length_c   1.000
_cell.angle_alpha   90.00
_cell.angle_beta   90.00
_cell.angle_gamma   90.00
#
_symmetry.space_group_name_H-M   'P 1'
#
loop_
_entity.id
_entity.type
_entity.pdbx_description
1 polymer ?
#
loop_
_entity_poly.entity_id
_entity_poly.type
_entity_poly.pdbx_seq_one_letter_code
_entity_poly.pdbx_strand_id
1 'polypeptide(L)'
;MNYDEKIQELEERIKRLETKILWMALSKLPNPRNPYYEWLLYLDISDSKRELMEQVLVILSWRLENQVIPEEFKKPVPGIPYELLYSESMPSFEEAETILSIILELNNRSHIISLLKALYRQGRFQKLCRSLLEQIGEEPLKAELYMPF
;
A
#
# COMPACT_ATOMS: atom_id res chain seq x y z
N MET A 1 2.72 42.64 9.97
CA MET A 1 2.54 41.24 10.38
C MET A 1 3.38 40.43 9.43
N ASN A 2 4.48 39.87 9.92
CA ASN A 2 5.50 39.25 9.08
C ASN A 2 5.00 37.87 8.65
N TYR A 3 4.71 37.69 7.36
CA TYR A 3 4.15 36.44 6.85
C TYR A 3 5.11 35.26 7.09
N ASP A 4 6.41 35.53 7.09
CA ASP A 4 7.46 34.52 7.31
C ASP A 4 7.45 33.95 8.73
N GLU A 5 7.22 34.79 9.75
CA GLU A 5 7.07 34.33 11.14
C GLU A 5 5.84 33.45 11.31
N LYS A 6 4.75 33.78 10.60
CA LYS A 6 3.51 32.99 10.67
C LYS A 6 3.62 31.67 9.91
N ILE A 7 4.37 31.64 8.81
CA ILE A 7 4.71 30.42 8.08
C ILE A 7 5.53 29.50 9.00
N GLN A 8 6.58 30.03 9.63
CA GLN A 8 7.42 29.26 10.53
C GLN A 8 6.64 28.70 11.74
N GLU A 9 5.73 29.49 12.34
CA GLU A 9 4.86 29.01 13.42
C GLU A 9 3.97 27.85 12.97
N LEU A 10 3.37 27.95 11.78
CA LEU A 10 2.51 26.92 11.22
C LEU A 10 3.28 25.63 10.92
N GLU A 11 4.47 25.73 10.34
CA GLU A 11 5.35 24.58 10.08
C GLU A 11 5.71 23.85 11.38
N GLU A 12 6.08 24.59 12.43
CA GLU A 12 6.35 23.98 13.74
C GLU A 12 5.13 23.29 14.34
N ARG A 13 3.94 23.88 14.17
CA ARG A 13 2.69 23.29 14.66
C ARG A 13 2.33 22.01 13.91
N ILE A 14 2.50 22.00 12.59
CA ILE A 14 2.30 20.81 11.75
C ILE A 14 3.25 19.69 12.21
N LYS A 15 4.55 19.98 12.34
CA LYS A 15 5.54 18.99 12.80
C LYS A 15 5.20 18.42 14.18
N ARG A 16 4.72 19.26 15.11
CA ARG A 16 4.26 18.81 16.44
C ARG A 16 3.03 17.92 16.36
N LEU A 17 2.10 18.19 15.44
CA LEU A 17 0.91 17.37 15.23
C LEU A 17 1.27 16.02 14.64
N GLU A 18 2.12 15.97 13.61
CA GLU A 18 2.61 14.74 13.00
C GLU A 18 3.29 13.84 14.03
N THR A 19 4.17 14.41 14.85
CA THR A 19 4.86 13.68 15.93
C THR A 19 3.87 13.07 16.93
N LYS A 20 2.85 13.84 17.34
CA LYS A 20 1.82 13.35 18.27
C LYS A 20 0.97 12.25 17.66
N ILE A 21 0.60 12.37 16.38
CA ILE A 21 -0.15 11.34 15.65
C ILE A 21 0.66 10.05 15.57
N LEU A 22 1.95 10.15 15.26
CA LEU A 22 2.85 9.00 15.24
C LEU A 22 2.92 8.32 16.61
N TRP A 23 3.12 9.08 17.69
CA TRP A 23 3.12 8.51 19.05
C TRP A 23 1.78 7.87 19.42
N MET A 24 0.66 8.48 19.04
CA MET A 24 -0.66 7.87 19.22
C MET A 24 -0.77 6.56 18.44
N ALA A 25 -0.27 6.51 17.20
CA ALA A 25 -0.30 5.32 16.38
C ALA A 25 0.57 4.19 16.96
N LEU A 26 1.71 4.51 17.56
CA LEU A 26 2.60 3.54 18.21
C LEU A 26 2.14 3.11 19.61
N SER A 27 1.44 3.98 20.34
CA SER A 27 1.00 3.73 21.73
C SER A 27 -0.29 2.92 21.83
N LYS A 28 -1.09 2.85 20.75
CA LYS A 28 -2.32 2.05 20.70
C LYS A 28 -2.00 0.62 20.25
N LEU A 29 -2.81 -0.33 20.69
CA LEU A 29 -2.81 -1.67 20.12
C LEU A 29 -3.23 -1.59 18.63
N PRO A 30 -2.58 -2.36 17.73
CA PRO A 30 -2.96 -2.38 16.32
C PRO A 30 -4.45 -2.72 16.18
N ASN A 31 -5.21 -1.86 15.48
CA ASN A 31 -6.63 -2.12 15.29
C ASN A 31 -6.82 -3.29 14.31
N PRO A 32 -7.38 -4.44 14.75
CA PRO A 32 -7.53 -5.61 13.88
C PRO A 32 -8.52 -5.35 12.74
N ARG A 33 -9.37 -4.32 12.83
CA ARG A 33 -10.35 -3.98 11.79
C ARG A 33 -9.72 -3.24 10.60
N ASN A 34 -8.61 -2.54 10.80
CA ASN A 34 -8.00 -1.67 9.79
C ASN A 34 -6.50 -1.90 9.59
N PRO A 35 -6.04 -3.16 9.38
CA PRO A 35 -4.62 -3.48 9.35
C PRO A 35 -3.84 -2.80 8.22
N TYR A 36 -4.48 -2.51 7.09
CA TYR A 36 -3.82 -1.80 5.99
C TYR A 36 -3.60 -0.32 6.31
N TYR A 37 -4.56 0.36 6.94
CA TYR A 37 -4.36 1.76 7.33
C TYR A 37 -3.33 1.90 8.46
N GLU A 38 -3.29 0.95 9.40
CA GLU A 38 -2.23 0.90 10.42
C GLU A 38 -0.86 0.70 9.76
N TRP A 39 -0.76 -0.14 8.73
CA TRP A 39 0.47 -0.35 7.99
C TRP A 39 0.97 0.92 7.28
N LEU A 40 0.05 1.66 6.64
CA LEU A 40 0.38 2.95 6.01
C LEU A 40 0.90 3.98 7.03
N LEU A 41 0.25 4.07 8.19
CA LEU A 41 0.65 4.97 9.27
C LEU A 41 2.02 4.58 9.85
N TYR A 42 2.27 3.28 10.01
CA TYR A 42 3.52 2.78 10.55
C TYR A 42 4.73 3.08 9.66
N LEU A 43 4.54 3.01 8.34
CA LEU A 43 5.60 3.30 7.35
C LEU A 43 5.57 4.74 6.81
N ASP A 44 4.72 5.60 7.37
CA ASP A 44 4.59 7.00 6.97
C ASP A 44 4.38 7.18 5.44
N ILE A 45 3.50 6.34 4.88
CA ILE A 45 3.23 6.35 3.43
C ILE A 45 2.34 7.55 3.10
N SER A 46 2.83 8.42 2.21
CA SER A 46 2.07 9.58 1.74
C SER A 46 0.80 9.17 0.96
N ASP A 47 -0.21 10.04 0.97
CA ASP A 47 -1.44 9.82 0.21
C ASP A 47 -1.19 9.68 -1.30
N SER A 48 -0.20 10.41 -1.84
CA SER A 48 0.19 10.29 -3.25
C SER A 48 0.74 8.90 -3.60
N LYS A 49 1.60 8.34 -2.75
CA LYS A 49 2.14 6.98 -2.91
C LYS A 49 1.03 5.94 -2.71
N ARG A 50 0.14 6.15 -1.74
CA ARG A 50 -1.03 5.30 -1.49
C ARG A 50 -1.93 5.22 -2.72
N GLU A 51 -2.31 6.36 -3.29
CA GLU A 51 -3.18 6.42 -4.46
C GLU A 51 -2.54 5.74 -5.67
N LEU A 52 -1.25 5.98 -5.91
CA LEU A 52 -0.52 5.36 -7.00
C LEU A 52 -0.44 3.83 -6.83
N MET A 53 -0.15 3.38 -5.61
CA MET A 53 -0.13 1.96 -5.25
C MET A 53 -1.50 1.32 -5.48
N GLU A 54 -2.59 1.96 -5.07
CA GLU A 54 -3.95 1.45 -5.28
C GLU A 54 -4.32 1.35 -6.78
N GLN A 55 -3.94 2.35 -7.58
CA GLN A 55 -4.15 2.30 -9.04
C GLN A 55 -3.42 1.11 -9.66
N VAL A 56 -2.17 0.87 -9.27
CA VAL A 56 -1.39 -0.27 -9.74
C VAL A 56 -1.98 -1.59 -9.28
N LEU A 57 -2.46 -1.69 -8.03
CA LEU A 57 -3.12 -2.91 -7.54
C LEU A 57 -4.41 -3.22 -8.32
N VAL A 58 -5.14 -2.21 -8.79
CA VAL A 58 -6.28 -2.40 -9.70
C VAL A 58 -5.81 -3.00 -11.03
N ILE A 59 -4.75 -2.46 -11.63
CA ILE A 59 -4.18 -2.97 -12.88
C ILE A 59 -3.72 -4.42 -12.74
N LEU A 60 -2.98 -4.74 -11.67
CA LEU A 60 -2.54 -6.12 -11.39
C LEU A 60 -3.73 -7.06 -11.15
N SER A 61 -4.81 -6.57 -10.55
CA SER A 61 -6.05 -7.34 -10.38
C SER A 61 -6.73 -7.63 -11.72
N TRP A 62 -6.78 -6.67 -12.64
CA TRP A 62 -7.28 -6.90 -13.99
C TRP A 62 -6.44 -7.92 -14.76
N ARG A 63 -5.10 -7.84 -14.65
CA ARG A 63 -4.20 -8.86 -15.23
C ARG A 63 -4.46 -10.25 -14.66
N LEU A 64 -4.63 -10.36 -13.35
CA LEU A 64 -4.95 -11.64 -12.70
C LEU A 64 -6.25 -12.26 -13.22
N GLU A 65 -7.27 -11.43 -13.44
CA GLU A 65 -8.57 -11.87 -13.94
C GLU A 65 -8.64 -11.97 -15.47
N ASN A 66 -7.51 -11.77 -16.16
CA ASN A 66 -7.40 -11.71 -17.62
C ASN A 66 -8.43 -10.74 -18.25
N GLN A 67 -8.67 -9.61 -17.58
CA GLN A 67 -9.55 -8.55 -18.05
C GLN A 67 -8.79 -7.58 -18.95
N VAL A 68 -9.48 -7.04 -19.96
CA VAL A 68 -8.93 -5.99 -20.82
C VAL A 68 -8.80 -4.70 -20.01
N ILE A 69 -7.58 -4.18 -19.93
CA ILE A 69 -7.30 -2.88 -19.30
C ILE A 69 -7.68 -1.79 -20.31
N PRO A 70 -8.63 -0.89 -19.99
CA PRO A 70 -9.00 0.18 -20.90
C PRO A 70 -7.83 1.14 -21.13
N GLU A 71 -7.69 1.66 -22.34
CA GLU A 71 -6.56 2.52 -22.75
C GLU A 71 -6.43 3.80 -21.88
N GLU A 72 -7.54 4.34 -21.38
CA GLU A 72 -7.53 5.49 -20.46
C GLU A 72 -6.83 5.22 -19.11
N PHE A 73 -6.70 3.95 -18.73
CA PHE A 73 -5.97 3.51 -17.53
C PHE A 73 -4.52 3.16 -17.84
N LYS A 74 -4.11 3.06 -19.11
CA LYS A 74 -2.73 2.77 -19.52
C LYS A 74 -1.85 4.01 -19.51
N LYS A 75 -1.72 4.63 -18.34
CA LYS A 75 -0.88 5.82 -18.15
C LYS A 75 0.54 5.41 -17.73
N PRO A 76 1.58 6.13 -18.18
CA PRO A 76 2.92 5.90 -17.68
C PRO A 76 2.97 6.22 -16.19
N VAL A 77 3.55 5.28 -15.42
CA VAL A 77 3.78 5.45 -13.99
C VAL A 77 5.26 5.75 -13.77
N PRO A 78 5.62 6.83 -13.04
CA PRO A 78 7.02 7.18 -12.82
C PRO A 78 7.83 6.01 -12.22
N GLY A 79 8.97 5.72 -12.83
CA GLY A 79 9.90 4.67 -12.38
C GLY A 79 9.50 3.23 -12.72
N ILE A 80 8.30 3.00 -13.25
CA ILE A 80 7.80 1.66 -13.57
C ILE A 80 7.80 1.45 -15.09
N PRO A 81 8.49 0.42 -15.61
CA PRO A 81 8.44 0.09 -17.04
C PRO A 81 7.00 -0.21 -17.49
N TYR A 82 6.60 0.36 -18.62
CA TYR A 82 5.23 0.24 -19.13
C TYR A 82 4.89 -1.22 -19.43
N GLU A 83 5.81 -1.95 -20.03
CA GLU A 83 5.69 -3.35 -20.41
C GLU A 83 5.57 -4.26 -19.18
N LEU A 84 6.19 -3.87 -18.06
CA LEU A 84 6.11 -4.61 -16.80
C LEU A 84 4.74 -4.47 -16.16
N LEU A 85 4.18 -3.26 -16.14
CA LEU A 85 2.88 -2.98 -15.52
C LEU A 85 1.71 -3.53 -16.36
N TYR A 86 1.77 -3.34 -17.68
CA TYR A 86 0.67 -3.65 -18.62
C TYR A 86 0.89 -4.94 -19.42
N SER A 87 1.72 -5.86 -18.92
CA SER A 87 1.87 -7.20 -19.51
C SER A 87 0.54 -7.96 -19.54
N GLU A 88 0.34 -8.79 -20.57
CA GLU A 88 -0.80 -9.71 -20.69
C GLU A 88 -0.65 -10.94 -19.79
N SER A 89 0.55 -11.20 -19.25
CA SER A 89 0.77 -12.30 -18.32
C SER A 89 0.15 -12.04 -16.95
N MET A 90 -0.27 -13.13 -16.30
CA MET A 90 -0.62 -13.13 -14.89
C MET A 90 0.53 -12.54 -14.06
N PRO A 91 0.26 -11.65 -13.08
CA PRO A 91 1.31 -11.01 -12.32
C PRO A 91 2.04 -12.02 -11.42
N SER A 92 3.37 -12.02 -11.49
CA SER A 92 4.19 -12.77 -10.53
C SER A 92 4.39 -11.98 -9.23
N PHE A 93 4.74 -12.67 -8.15
CA PHE A 93 5.14 -12.03 -6.90
C PHE A 93 6.34 -11.10 -7.12
N GLU A 94 7.35 -11.53 -7.87
CA GLU A 94 8.57 -10.75 -8.13
C GLU A 94 8.26 -9.46 -8.92
N GLU A 95 7.34 -9.53 -9.90
CA GLU A 95 6.85 -8.37 -10.63
C GLU A 95 6.13 -7.41 -9.68
N ALA A 96 5.16 -7.91 -8.91
CA ALA A 96 4.41 -7.10 -7.96
C ALA A 96 5.31 -6.49 -6.88
N GLU A 97 6.27 -7.24 -6.35
CA GLU A 97 7.28 -6.78 -5.40
C GLU A 97 8.09 -5.64 -5.99
N THR A 98 8.60 -5.79 -7.21
CA THR A 98 9.40 -4.76 -7.89
C THR A 98 8.59 -3.47 -8.04
N ILE A 99 7.38 -3.58 -8.59
CA ILE A 99 6.49 -2.44 -8.84
C ILE A 99 6.13 -1.72 -7.53
N LEU A 100 5.70 -2.47 -6.50
CA LEU A 100 5.31 -1.88 -5.21
C LEU A 100 6.51 -1.29 -4.46
N SER A 101 7.68 -1.90 -4.56
CA SER A 101 8.93 -1.39 -3.96
C SER A 101 9.34 -0.06 -4.57
N ILE A 102 9.18 0.11 -5.89
CA ILE A 102 9.44 1.37 -6.59
C ILE A 102 8.47 2.45 -6.13
N ILE A 103 7.16 2.18 -6.09
CA ILE A 103 6.13 3.16 -5.71
C ILE A 103 6.30 3.63 -4.27
N LEU A 104 6.55 2.68 -3.37
CA LEU A 104 6.58 2.93 -1.94
C LEU A 104 7.98 3.33 -1.46
N GLU A 105 8.99 3.22 -2.31
CA GLU A 105 10.42 3.43 -2.01
C GLU A 105 10.88 2.52 -0.87
N LEU A 106 10.46 1.25 -0.92
CA LEU A 106 10.75 0.25 0.10
C LEU A 106 11.72 -0.78 -0.45
N ASN A 107 12.86 -0.98 0.22
CA ASN A 107 13.89 -1.94 -0.20
C ASN A 107 13.77 -3.29 0.53
N ASN A 108 12.66 -3.55 1.21
CA ASN A 108 12.50 -4.71 2.09
C ASN A 108 11.28 -5.55 1.68
N ARG A 109 11.54 -6.75 1.17
CA ARG A 109 10.53 -7.76 0.81
C ARG A 109 9.47 -7.99 1.89
N SER A 110 9.89 -8.02 3.15
CA SER A 110 8.97 -8.24 4.27
C SER A 110 7.92 -7.13 4.42
N HIS A 111 8.22 -5.90 3.98
CA HIS A 111 7.24 -4.83 3.94
C HIS A 111 6.18 -5.08 2.86
N ILE A 112 6.58 -5.58 1.69
CA ILE A 112 5.64 -5.96 0.64
C ILE A 112 4.77 -7.14 1.09
N ILE A 113 5.35 -8.17 1.69
CA ILE A 113 4.59 -9.31 2.22
C ILE A 113 3.61 -8.85 3.31
N SER A 114 4.04 -7.98 4.23
CA SER A 114 3.16 -7.45 5.27
C SER A 114 2.05 -6.54 4.72
N LEU A 115 2.32 -5.75 3.67
CA LEU A 115 1.31 -5.01 2.92
C LEU A 115 0.25 -5.94 2.33
N LEU A 116 0.66 -6.98 1.61
CA LEU A 116 -0.27 -7.93 0.98
C LEU A 116 -1.14 -8.65 2.02
N LYS A 117 -0.54 -9.04 3.16
CA LYS A 117 -1.28 -9.60 4.30
C LYS A 117 -2.26 -8.60 4.91
N ALA A 118 -1.86 -7.34 5.04
CA ALA A 118 -2.71 -6.28 5.58
C ALA A 118 -3.90 -5.96 4.67
N LEU A 119 -3.67 -5.85 3.36
CA LEU A 119 -4.71 -5.67 2.34
C LEU A 119 -5.70 -6.84 2.37
N TYR A 120 -5.20 -8.08 2.34
CA TYR A 120 -6.02 -9.29 2.39
C TYR A 120 -6.91 -9.34 3.63
N ARG A 121 -6.34 -9.08 4.81
CA ARG A 121 -7.07 -9.07 6.10
C ARG A 121 -8.15 -8.01 6.16
N GLN A 122 -7.92 -6.86 5.55
CA GLN A 122 -8.91 -5.79 5.45
C GLN A 122 -9.94 -6.00 4.32
N GLY A 123 -9.87 -7.11 3.59
CA GLY A 123 -10.81 -7.41 2.51
C GLY A 123 -10.53 -6.67 1.20
N ARG A 124 -9.35 -6.06 1.03
CA ARG A 124 -8.97 -5.34 -0.19
C ARG A 124 -8.16 -6.24 -1.11
N PHE A 125 -8.45 -6.21 -2.41
CA PHE A 125 -7.73 -6.95 -3.44
C PHE A 125 -7.50 -8.44 -3.11
N GLN A 126 -8.47 -9.08 -2.44
CA GLN A 126 -8.25 -10.38 -1.79
C GLN A 126 -7.75 -11.46 -2.73
N LYS A 127 -8.28 -11.53 -3.96
CA LYS A 127 -7.86 -12.51 -4.97
C LYS A 127 -6.39 -12.30 -5.37
N LEU A 128 -6.00 -11.04 -5.61
CA LEU A 128 -4.64 -10.67 -5.95
C LEU A 128 -3.68 -10.97 -4.81
N CYS A 129 -3.97 -10.47 -3.61
CA CYS A 129 -3.11 -10.71 -2.45
C CYS A 129 -2.96 -12.21 -2.16
N ARG A 130 -4.05 -12.98 -2.22
CA ARG A 130 -4.00 -14.45 -2.07
C ARG A 130 -3.09 -15.08 -3.11
N SER A 131 -3.32 -14.79 -4.39
CA SER A 131 -2.56 -15.39 -5.48
C SER A 131 -1.07 -15.09 -5.38
N LEU A 132 -0.69 -13.84 -5.08
CA LEU A 132 0.71 -13.45 -4.94
C LEU A 132 1.38 -14.08 -3.72
N LEU A 133 0.67 -14.19 -2.59
CA LEU A 133 1.20 -14.83 -1.37
C LEU A 133 1.37 -16.35 -1.56
N GLU A 134 0.42 -17.01 -2.22
CA GLU A 134 0.50 -18.45 -2.52
C GLU A 134 1.72 -18.82 -3.39
N GLN A 135 2.11 -17.95 -4.35
CA GLN A 135 3.28 -18.16 -5.21
C GLN A 135 4.59 -18.32 -4.44
N ILE A 136 4.68 -17.72 -3.23
CA ILE A 136 5.89 -17.74 -2.40
C ILE A 136 5.74 -18.61 -1.14
N GLY A 137 4.67 -19.41 -1.07
CA GLY A 137 4.40 -20.28 0.09
C GLY A 137 3.99 -19.52 1.36
N GLU A 138 3.60 -18.26 1.24
CA GLU A 138 3.09 -17.47 2.36
C GLU A 138 1.59 -17.72 2.51
N GLU A 139 1.17 -18.20 3.68
CA GLU A 139 -0.27 -18.32 3.94
C GLU A 139 -0.87 -16.93 4.19
N PRO A 140 -1.95 -16.56 3.49
CA PRO A 140 -2.76 -15.42 3.88
C PRO A 140 -3.43 -15.80 5.20
N LEU A 141 -2.83 -15.40 6.31
CA LEU A 141 -3.26 -15.70 7.68
C LEU A 141 -4.79 -15.69 7.73
N LYS A 142 -5.40 -16.86 7.98
CA LYS A 142 -6.86 -16.99 8.13
C LYS A 142 -7.29 -15.87 9.05
N ALA A 143 -8.27 -15.08 8.62
CA ALA A 143 -8.90 -14.11 9.48
C ALA A 143 -9.44 -14.89 10.67
N GLU A 144 -8.67 -14.93 11.77
CA GLU A 144 -9.19 -15.42 13.03
C GLU A 144 -10.42 -14.59 13.31
N LEU A 145 -11.54 -15.31 13.39
CA LEU A 145 -12.88 -14.80 13.60
C LEU A 145 -12.84 -13.62 14.56
N TYR A 146 -13.35 -12.49 14.08
CA TYR A 146 -13.78 -11.35 14.86
C TYR A 146 -14.27 -11.78 16.25
N MET A 147 -13.49 -11.50 17.29
CA MET A 147 -14.06 -11.42 18.63
C MET A 147 -14.71 -10.04 18.76
N PRO A 148 -16.04 -9.97 19.01
CA PRO A 148 -16.67 -8.72 19.36
C PRO A 148 -16.22 -8.36 20.78
N PHE A 149 -15.52 -7.23 20.92
CA PHE A 149 -15.49 -6.46 22.15
C PHE A 149 -16.11 -5.10 21.83
#